data_AF-X8BFE3-F1
#
_entry.id   AF-X8BFE3-F1
#
_cell.length_a   1.000
_cell.length_b   1.000
_cell.length_c   1.000
_cell.angle_alpha   90.00
_cell.angle_beta   90.00
_cell.angle_gamma   90.00
#
_symmetry.space_group_name_H-M   'P 1'
#
loop_
_entity.id
_entity.type
_entity.pdbx_description
1 polymer ?
#
loop_
_entity_poly.entity_id
_entity_poly.type
_entity_poly.pdbx_seq_one_letter_code
_entity_poly.pdbx_strand_id
1 'polypeptide(L)'
;MDLYKWCYKLGPLVGSELLFDCLHLAAAAREVDMRASPYDLSGYGYPPIAIEHGAGRAEYVRCQRAIAQRAAPLRAALLAHCDLLLRVANRGSSAACR
;
A
#
# COMPACT_ATOMS: atom_id res chain seq x y z
N MET A 1 -3.34 0.59 0.25
CA MET A 1 -4.00 -0.37 1.16
C MET A 1 -3.58 -1.82 0.93
N ASP A 2 -3.64 -2.34 -0.31
CA ASP A 2 -3.39 -3.77 -0.54
C ASP A 2 -2.00 -4.27 -0.17
N LEU A 3 -0.94 -3.48 -0.44
CA LEU A 3 0.42 -3.87 -0.08
C LEU A 3 0.55 -4.12 1.43
N TYR A 4 0.06 -3.20 2.26
CA TYR A 4 0.03 -3.37 3.71
C TYR A 4 -0.77 -4.60 4.13
N LYS A 5 -1.98 -4.78 3.56
CA LYS A 5 -2.84 -5.94 3.84
C LYS A 5 -2.09 -7.26 3.58
N TRP A 6 -1.37 -7.36 2.47
CA TRP A 6 -0.64 -8.58 2.12
C TRP A 6 0.63 -8.76 2.93
N CYS A 7 1.42 -7.72 3.17
CA CYS A 7 2.56 -7.80 4.09
C CYS A 7 2.12 -8.27 5.48
N TYR A 8 1.02 -7.72 6.02
CA TYR A 8 0.50 -8.10 7.33
C TYR A 8 0.07 -9.57 7.37
N LYS A 9 -0.63 -10.04 6.32
CA LYS A 9 -1.02 -11.45 6.20
C LYS A 9 0.15 -12.40 6.06
N LEU A 10 1.22 -11.98 5.39
CA LEU A 10 2.43 -12.77 5.22
C LEU A 10 3.31 -12.78 6.49
N GLY A 11 3.02 -11.92 7.48
CA GLY A 11 3.50 -12.04 8.85
C GLY A 11 5.00 -12.36 8.94
N PRO A 12 5.46 -13.34 9.75
CA PRO A 12 6.89 -13.60 9.97
C PRO A 12 7.68 -13.94 8.70
N LEU A 13 7.00 -14.12 7.57
CA LEU A 13 7.61 -14.34 6.28
C LEU A 13 8.01 -13.05 5.58
N VAL A 14 7.60 -11.85 6.00
CA VAL A 14 7.98 -10.55 5.41
C VAL A 14 8.70 -9.69 6.45
N GLY A 15 9.76 -8.98 6.04
CA GLY A 15 10.51 -8.10 6.93
C GLY A 15 9.68 -6.91 7.44
N SER A 16 9.88 -6.54 8.71
CA SER A 16 9.14 -5.47 9.39
C SER A 16 9.28 -4.10 8.71
N GLU A 17 10.44 -3.79 8.13
CA GLU A 17 10.66 -2.55 7.37
C GLU A 17 9.70 -2.43 6.18
N LEU A 18 9.59 -3.47 5.36
CA LEU A 18 8.68 -3.48 4.21
C LEU A 18 7.21 -3.40 4.65
N LEU A 19 6.85 -4.04 5.77
CA LEU A 19 5.52 -3.92 6.35
C LEU A 19 5.22 -2.47 6.78
N PHE A 20 6.17 -1.82 7.44
CA PHE A 20 6.05 -0.47 7.95
C PHE A 20 5.98 0.58 6.82
N ASP A 21 6.80 0.44 5.78
CA ASP A 21 6.71 1.28 4.58
C ASP A 21 5.35 1.15 3.90
N CYS A 22 4.84 -0.08 3.80
CA CYS A 22 3.52 -0.34 3.26
C CYS A 22 2.41 0.27 4.14
N LEU A 23 2.57 0.26 5.46
CA LEU A 23 1.65 0.90 6.41
C LEU A 23 1.64 2.42 6.23
N HIS A 24 2.80 3.06 6.11
CA HIS A 24 2.89 4.50 5.85
C HIS A 24 2.23 4.91 4.54
N LEU A 25 2.44 4.12 3.48
CA LEU A 25 1.75 4.34 2.21
C LEU A 25 0.23 4.17 2.35
N ALA A 26 -0.21 3.16 3.10
CA ALA A 26 -1.63 2.92 3.36
C ALA A 26 -2.27 4.08 4.15
N ALA A 27 -1.59 4.62 5.15
CA ALA A 27 -2.03 5.80 5.90
C ALA A 27 -2.14 7.04 5.00
N ALA A 28 -1.13 7.30 4.17
CA ALA A 28 -1.17 8.43 3.23
C ALA A 28 -2.31 8.29 2.20
N ALA A 29 -2.57 7.07 1.70
CA ALA A 29 -3.70 6.83 0.81
C ALA A 29 -5.04 7.06 1.53
N ARG A 30 -5.16 6.60 2.78
CA ARG A 30 -6.36 6.81 3.59
C ARG A 30 -6.62 8.30 3.85
N GLU A 31 -5.59 9.08 4.09
CA GLU A 31 -5.74 10.54 4.22
C GLU A 31 -6.34 11.17 2.96
N VAL A 32 -5.84 10.80 1.78
CA VAL A 32 -6.38 11.28 0.50
C VAL A 32 -7.86 10.90 0.34
N ASP A 33 -8.22 9.65 0.66
CA ASP A 33 -9.61 9.18 0.61
C ASP A 33 -10.51 9.92 1.63
N MET A 34 -10.01 10.14 2.84
CA MET A 34 -10.72 10.88 3.90
C MET A 34 -11.00 12.32 3.46
N ARG A 35 -9.99 13.00 2.91
CA ARG A 35 -10.12 14.38 2.41
C ARG A 35 -11.06 14.50 1.22
N ALA A 36 -11.18 13.47 0.39
CA ALA A 36 -12.10 13.42 -0.75
C ALA A 36 -13.51 12.89 -0.38
N SER A 37 -13.73 12.53 0.88
CA SER A 37 -15.01 12.02 1.38
C SER A 37 -16.00 13.17 1.63
N PRO A 38 -17.32 12.90 1.76
CA PRO A 38 -18.32 13.93 2.04
C PRO A 38 -18.29 14.46 3.49
N TYR A 39 -17.40 13.93 4.34
CA TYR A 39 -17.31 14.31 5.74
C TYR A 39 -16.39 15.52 5.93
N ASP A 40 -16.82 16.48 6.75
CA ASP A 40 -15.95 17.57 7.18
C ASP A 40 -14.98 17.08 8.27
N LEU A 41 -13.71 16.98 7.89
CA LEU A 41 -12.61 16.58 8.77
C LEU A 41 -11.66 17.74 9.04
N SER A 42 -12.05 18.98 8.71
CA SER A 42 -11.23 20.17 8.91
C SER A 42 -10.87 20.38 10.38
N GLY A 43 -11.78 20.05 11.31
CA GLY A 43 -11.54 20.06 12.76
C GLY A 43 -10.45 19.08 13.24
N TYR A 44 -10.08 18.11 12.40
CA TYR A 44 -8.98 17.16 12.63
C TYR A 44 -7.73 17.50 11.82
N GLY A 45 -7.69 18.65 11.14
CA GLY A 45 -6.55 19.10 10.33
C GLY A 45 -6.52 18.55 8.91
N TYR A 46 -7.61 17.94 8.42
CA TYR A 46 -7.69 17.40 7.06
C TYR A 46 -8.56 18.31 6.17
N PRO A 47 -7.96 19.23 5.41
CA PRO A 47 -8.72 20.11 4.50
C PRO A 47 -9.33 19.29 3.35
N PRO A 48 -10.59 19.57 2.97
CA PRO A 48 -11.29 18.77 1.98
C PRO A 48 -10.69 18.92 0.57
N ILE A 49 -10.69 17.83 -0.19
CA ILE A 49 -10.49 17.81 -1.63
C ILE A 49 -11.88 17.79 -2.27
N ALA A 50 -12.33 18.94 -2.75
CA ALA A 50 -13.71 19.10 -3.20
C ALA A 50 -13.93 18.52 -4.62
N ILE A 51 -14.08 17.19 -4.70
CA ILE A 51 -14.12 16.38 -5.94
C ILE A 51 -15.36 16.61 -6.83
N GLU A 52 -16.37 17.32 -6.33
CA GLU A 52 -17.57 17.75 -7.05
C GLU A 52 -17.19 18.70 -8.20
N HIS A 53 -16.12 19.48 -8.01
CA HIS A 53 -15.62 20.46 -8.96
C HIS A 53 -14.48 19.89 -9.80
N GLY A 54 -14.28 20.45 -11.00
CA GLY A 54 -13.20 20.02 -11.90
C GLY A 54 -11.79 20.15 -11.28
N ALA A 55 -11.53 21.24 -10.54
CA ALA A 55 -10.24 21.49 -9.90
C ALA A 55 -9.93 20.48 -8.79
N GLY A 56 -10.90 20.19 -7.91
CA GLY A 56 -10.73 19.22 -6.84
C GLY A 56 -10.59 17.79 -7.36
N ARG A 57 -11.31 17.43 -8.43
CA ARG A 57 -11.09 16.14 -9.12
C ARG A 57 -9.67 16.02 -9.68
N ALA A 58 -9.15 17.09 -10.28
CA ALA A 58 -7.78 17.11 -10.77
C ALA A 58 -6.76 16.97 -9.62
N GLU A 59 -7.00 17.59 -8.46
CA GLU A 59 -6.19 17.39 -7.25
C GLU A 59 -6.22 15.94 -6.76
N TYR A 60 -7.42 15.37 -6.61
CA TYR A 60 -7.58 13.98 -6.18
C TYR A 60 -6.81 13.01 -7.09
N VAL A 61 -6.93 13.17 -8.41
CA VAL A 61 -6.16 12.36 -9.38
C VAL A 61 -4.65 12.56 -9.23
N ARG A 62 -4.16 13.79 -9.00
CA ARG A 62 -2.73 14.04 -8.75
C ARG A 62 -2.25 13.32 -7.48
N CYS A 63 -3.00 13.39 -6.39
CA CYS A 63 -2.71 12.69 -5.15
C CYS A 63 -2.69 11.18 -5.34
N GLN A 64 -3.69 10.61 -6.02
CA GLN A 64 -3.74 9.19 -6.34
C GLN A 64 -2.54 8.73 -7.18
N ARG A 65 -2.12 9.53 -8.17
CA ARG A 65 -0.91 9.24 -8.96
C ARG A 65 0.35 9.24 -8.10
N ALA A 66 0.49 10.19 -7.17
CA ALA A 66 1.61 10.21 -6.24
C ALA A 66 1.65 8.98 -5.33
N ILE A 67 0.49 8.52 -4.83
CA ILE A 67 0.38 7.26 -4.09
C ILE A 67 0.80 6.07 -4.97
N ALA A 68 0.33 6.01 -6.22
CA ALA A 68 0.66 4.92 -7.14
C ALA A 68 2.17 4.86 -7.47
N GLN A 69 2.82 6.02 -7.64
CA GLN A 69 4.26 6.13 -7.85
C GLN A 69 5.05 5.63 -6.62
N ARG A 70 4.67 6.06 -5.42
CA ARG A 70 5.28 5.59 -4.16
C ARG A 70 5.03 4.09 -3.92
N ALA A 71 3.91 3.56 -4.38
CA ALA A 71 3.58 2.14 -4.28
C ALA A 71 4.43 1.24 -5.17
N ALA A 72 4.97 1.77 -6.27
CA ALA A 72 5.70 0.97 -7.26
C ALA A 72 6.91 0.20 -6.70
N PRO A 73 7.87 0.85 -6.00
CA PRO A 73 9.01 0.14 -5.43
C PRO A 73 8.58 -0.86 -4.33
N LEU A 74 7.61 -0.50 -3.48
CA LEU A 74 7.13 -1.40 -2.42
C LEU A 74 6.45 -2.66 -2.99
N ARG A 75 5.70 -2.51 -4.08
CA ARG A 75 5.11 -3.63 -4.81
C ARG A 75 6.18 -4.55 -5.39
N ALA A 76 7.21 -3.98 -6.01
CA ALA A 76 8.32 -4.75 -6.56
C ALA A 76 9.06 -5.53 -5.46
N ALA A 77 9.32 -4.89 -4.32
CA ALA A 77 9.95 -5.53 -3.16
C ALA A 77 9.12 -6.70 -2.62
N LEU A 78 7.81 -6.50 -2.43
CA LEU A 78 6.91 -7.54 -1.94
C LEU A 78 6.83 -8.74 -2.91
N LEU A 79 6.75 -8.48 -4.22
CA LEU A 79 6.76 -9.53 -5.24
C LEU A 79 8.06 -10.33 -5.22
N ALA A 80 9.22 -9.65 -5.22
CA ALA A 80 10.52 -10.31 -5.17
C ALA A 80 10.67 -11.20 -3.92
N HIS A 81 10.12 -10.75 -2.79
CA HIS A 81 10.10 -11.52 -1.55
C HIS A 81 9.21 -12.76 -1.65
N CYS A 82 8.02 -12.63 -2.24
CA CYS A 82 7.14 -13.78 -2.50
C CYS A 82 7.81 -14.80 -3.44
N ASP A 83 8.49 -14.34 -4.48
CA ASP A 83 9.23 -15.22 -5.42
C ASP A 83 10.37 -15.96 -4.72
N LEU A 84 11.03 -15.35 -3.74
CA LEU A 84 12.04 -16.01 -2.92
C LEU A 84 11.40 -17.11 -2.06
N LEU A 85 10.31 -16.79 -1.36
CA LEU A 85 9.60 -17.75 -0.50
C LEU A 85 9.10 -18.96 -1.29
N LEU A 86 8.52 -18.75 -2.46
CA LEU A 86 8.07 -19.82 -3.35
C LEU A 86 9.24 -20.71 -3.81
N ARG A 87 10.39 -20.11 -4.15
CA ARG A 87 11.60 -20.87 -4.51
C ARG A 87 12.11 -21.73 -3.35
N VAL A 88 12.12 -21.20 -2.13
CA VAL A 88 12.53 -21.95 -0.93
C VAL A 88 11.56 -23.08 -0.63
N ALA A 89 10.25 -22.83 -0.66
CA ALA A 89 9.23 -23.84 -0.44
C ALA A 89 9.34 -25.01 -1.44
N ASN A 90 9.55 -24.72 -2.72
CA ASN A 90 9.68 -25.74 -3.77
C ASN A 90 10.95 -26.59 -3.62
N ARG A 91 12.05 -26.04 -3.07
CA ARG A 91 13.27 -26.81 -2.76
C ARG A 91 13.04 -27.81 -1.62
N GLY A 92 12.27 -27.43 -0.60
CA GLY A 92 11.90 -28.31 0.51
C GLY A 92 11.10 -29.53 0.06
N SER A 93 10.15 -29.35 -0.86
CA SER A 93 9.35 -30.46 -1.40
C SER A 93 10.16 -31.45 -2.25
N SER A 94 11.19 -30.99 -2.99
CA SER A 94 12.07 -31.89 -3.76
C SER A 94 13.11 -32.63 -2.91
N ALA A 95 13.47 -32.09 -1.74
CA ALA A 95 14.38 -32.76 -0.81
C ALA A 95 13.69 -33.80 0.08
N ALA A 96 12.40 -33.60 0.40
CA ALA A 96 11.62 -34.54 1.22
C ALA A 96 11.11 -35.78 0.46
N CYS A 97 11.26 -35.83 -0.87
CA CYS A 97 10.86 -36.96 -1.71
C CYS A 97 12.05 -37.87 -2.10
N ARG A 98 13.19 -37.74 -1.41
CA ARG A 98 14.35 -38.66 -1.47
C ARG A 98 14.65 -39.16 -0.06
#